data_AF-A0A378SG61-F1
#
_entry.id   AF-A0A378SG61-F1
#
_cell.length_a   1.000
_cell.length_b   1.000
_cell.length_c   1.000
_cell.angle_alpha   90.00
_cell.angle_beta   90.00
_cell.angle_gamma   90.00
#
_symmetry.space_group_name_H-M   'P 1'
#
loop_
_entity.id
_entity.type
_entity.pdbx_description
1 polymer ?
#
loop_
_entity_poly.entity_id
_entity_poly.type
_entity_poly.pdbx_seq_one_letter_code
_entity_poly.pdbx_strand_id
1 'polypeptide(L)'
;MIVLAGAAAAVLGASGVASAEPVLPNINAMPPANPKDYAANDGAWYVFSALDGVTCVLDRGSGSYGCSGPLPAAPGGANLVTGNAGGGVGFANAAQPMYGIVENAPALAPHSRLSFKTVSCGTDGFATSCINTFNQSGFVISPTGSYAF
;
A
#
# COMPACT_ATOMS: atom_id res chain seq x y z
N MET A 1 19.26 -26.19 -55.46
CA MET A 1 19.54 -24.86 -54.88
C MET A 1 18.31 -23.99 -55.11
N ILE A 2 17.89 -23.32 -54.04
CA ILE A 2 16.71 -22.45 -53.85
C ILE A 2 16.70 -21.35 -54.94
N VAL A 3 15.57 -20.93 -55.54
CA VAL A 3 14.62 -19.92 -55.03
C VAL A 3 13.27 -20.01 -55.78
N LEU A 4 12.15 -20.08 -55.05
CA LEU A 4 10.83 -19.73 -55.57
C LEU A 4 10.41 -18.39 -54.97
N ALA A 5 10.03 -17.46 -55.85
CA ALA A 5 9.44 -16.17 -55.54
C ALA A 5 7.94 -16.29 -55.22
N GLY A 6 7.41 -15.39 -54.38
CA GLY A 6 6.01 -14.94 -54.51
C GLY A 6 5.14 -14.88 -53.25
N ALA A 7 4.91 -13.65 -52.79
CA ALA A 7 3.65 -13.07 -52.26
C ALA A 7 3.04 -13.53 -50.92
N ALA A 8 3.33 -12.71 -49.90
CA ALA A 8 2.40 -12.00 -48.99
C ALA A 8 1.07 -12.63 -48.52
N ALA A 9 0.92 -12.73 -47.20
CA ALA A 9 -0.34 -12.44 -46.51
C ALA A 9 -0.07 -11.90 -45.10
N ALA A 10 -0.64 -10.72 -44.82
CA ALA A 10 -0.50 -9.96 -43.60
C ALA A 10 -1.07 -10.69 -42.37
N VAL A 11 -0.36 -10.61 -41.24
CA VAL A 11 -1.00 -10.78 -39.92
C VAL A 11 -0.64 -9.57 -39.07
N LEU A 12 -1.58 -8.63 -39.12
CA LEU A 12 -2.05 -7.69 -38.10
C LEU A 12 -1.23 -7.63 -36.80
N GLY A 13 -0.76 -6.43 -36.50
CA GLY A 13 -0.15 -6.07 -35.22
C GLY A 13 -1.08 -6.35 -34.04
N ALA A 14 -0.62 -7.21 -33.14
CA ALA A 14 -0.93 -7.05 -31.74
C ALA A 14 0.13 -6.11 -31.18
N SER A 15 -0.20 -4.84 -31.02
CA SER A 15 0.51 -3.97 -30.10
C SER A 15 0.44 -4.65 -28.74
N GLY A 16 1.52 -5.32 -28.35
CA GLY A 16 1.66 -5.86 -27.01
C GLY A 16 1.42 -4.73 -26.04
N VAL A 17 0.33 -4.81 -25.29
CA VAL A 17 0.15 -3.96 -24.11
C VAL A 17 1.25 -4.38 -23.15
N ALA A 18 2.33 -3.61 -23.14
CA ALA A 18 3.23 -3.61 -22.01
C ALA A 18 2.42 -3.05 -20.84
N SER A 19 1.75 -3.94 -20.09
CA SER A 19 1.31 -3.59 -18.75
C SER A 19 2.58 -3.22 -18.00
N ALA A 20 2.81 -1.93 -17.78
CA ALA A 20 3.86 -1.49 -16.90
C ALA A 20 3.63 -2.18 -15.56
N GLU A 21 4.57 -3.03 -15.13
CA GLU A 21 4.58 -3.56 -13.77
C GLU A 21 4.42 -2.37 -12.83
N PRO A 22 3.46 -2.38 -11.88
CA PRO A 22 3.25 -1.25 -11.00
C PRO A 22 4.58 -0.91 -10.32
N VAL A 23 5.08 0.31 -10.57
CA VAL A 23 6.31 0.78 -9.93
C VAL A 23 6.08 0.74 -8.43
N LEU A 24 6.73 -0.19 -7.73
CA LEU A 24 6.56 -0.32 -6.29
C LEU A 24 7.06 0.97 -5.63
N PRO A 25 6.23 1.64 -4.80
CA PRO A 25 6.64 2.85 -4.13
C PRO A 25 7.89 2.62 -3.28
N ASN A 26 8.94 3.40 -3.50
CA ASN A 26 10.15 3.35 -2.67
C ASN A 26 9.93 4.12 -1.36
N ILE A 27 9.06 3.60 -0.51
CA ILE A 27 8.71 4.20 0.80
C ILE A 27 9.97 4.38 1.64
N ASN A 28 10.94 3.46 1.57
CA ASN A 28 12.16 3.51 2.38
C ASN A 28 13.10 4.66 2.01
N ALA A 29 12.92 5.30 0.85
CA ALA A 29 13.63 6.52 0.47
C ALA A 29 13.02 7.79 1.09
N MET A 30 11.81 7.72 1.64
CA MET A 30 11.15 8.86 2.27
C MET A 30 11.81 9.19 3.64
N PRO A 31 11.95 10.49 3.97
CA PRO A 31 12.36 10.92 5.30
C PRO A 31 11.49 10.31 6.41
N PRO A 32 12.09 9.83 7.51
CA PRO A 32 11.33 9.32 8.64
C PRO A 32 10.64 10.46 9.39
N ALA A 33 9.36 10.30 9.67
CA ALA A 33 8.63 11.10 10.64
C ALA A 33 9.04 10.68 12.07
N ASN A 34 8.91 11.60 13.04
CA ASN A 34 9.19 11.29 14.44
C ASN A 34 8.06 10.41 15.02
N PRO A 35 8.32 9.14 15.40
CA PRO A 35 7.25 8.22 15.79
C PRO A 35 6.49 8.61 17.05
N LYS A 36 7.07 9.47 17.92
CA LYS A 36 6.40 9.95 19.13
C LYS A 36 5.15 10.78 18.82
N ASP A 37 5.15 11.46 17.68
CA ASP A 37 4.04 12.34 17.27
C ASP A 37 2.82 11.53 16.79
N TYR A 38 3.01 10.23 16.56
CA TYR A 38 2.02 9.30 16.04
C TYR A 38 1.72 8.16 17.02
N ALA A 39 2.23 8.23 18.26
CA ALA A 39 2.02 7.19 19.25
C ALA A 39 0.59 7.22 19.81
N ALA A 40 -0.06 6.06 19.86
CA ALA A 40 -1.38 5.88 20.45
C ALA A 40 -1.42 4.65 21.35
N ASN A 41 -2.48 4.55 22.16
CA ASN A 41 -2.69 3.44 23.11
C ASN A 41 -1.47 3.21 24.01
N ASP A 42 -1.07 4.24 24.76
CA ASP A 42 0.14 4.26 25.60
C ASP A 42 1.44 3.90 24.84
N GLY A 43 1.44 4.20 23.55
CA GLY A 43 2.54 3.91 22.63
C GLY A 43 2.56 2.47 22.15
N ALA A 44 1.54 1.64 22.39
CA ALA A 44 1.46 0.30 21.80
C ALA A 44 1.37 0.34 20.26
N TRP A 45 0.82 1.43 19.71
CA TRP A 45 0.63 1.60 18.28
C TRP A 45 1.25 2.89 17.77
N TYR A 46 1.59 2.89 16.49
CA TYR A 46 1.70 4.12 15.73
C TYR A 46 0.48 4.26 14.82
N VAL A 47 -0.14 5.43 14.82
CA VAL A 47 -1.36 5.72 14.08
C VAL A 47 -1.24 7.02 13.32
N PHE A 48 -1.74 7.05 12.09
CA PHE A 48 -1.77 8.26 11.27
C PHE A 48 -2.94 8.27 10.30
N SER A 49 -3.38 9.46 9.93
CA SER A 49 -4.28 9.66 8.79
C SER A 49 -3.45 9.99 7.53
N ALA A 50 -3.90 9.51 6.37
CA ALA A 50 -3.08 9.54 5.15
C ALA A 50 -3.84 10.02 3.91
N LEU A 51 -5.12 9.64 3.80
CA LEU A 51 -6.08 10.11 2.81
C LEU A 51 -7.37 10.49 3.53
N ASP A 52 -8.30 11.12 2.83
CA ASP A 52 -9.58 11.53 3.43
C ASP A 52 -10.30 10.33 4.06
N GLY A 53 -10.50 10.37 5.37
CA GLY A 53 -11.12 9.30 6.17
C GLY A 53 -10.31 8.01 6.34
N VAL A 54 -9.11 7.88 5.78
CA VAL A 54 -8.28 6.66 5.90
C VAL A 54 -7.34 6.78 7.10
N THR A 55 -7.45 5.84 8.03
CA THR A 55 -6.57 5.73 9.20
C THR A 55 -5.71 4.48 9.10
N CYS A 56 -4.41 4.64 9.30
CA CYS A 56 -3.42 3.56 9.23
C CYS A 56 -2.77 3.33 10.59
N VAL A 57 -2.51 2.07 10.92
CA VAL A 57 -1.94 1.64 12.21
C VAL A 57 -0.76 0.70 11.98
N LEU A 58 0.29 0.86 12.80
CA LEU A 58 1.38 -0.09 12.97
C LEU A 58 1.38 -0.53 14.44
N ASP A 59 1.07 -1.80 14.69
CA ASP A 59 1.08 -2.39 16.02
C ASP A 59 2.49 -2.84 16.40
N ARG A 60 3.01 -2.29 17.49
CA ARG A 60 4.38 -2.56 17.94
C ARG A 60 4.54 -3.87 18.69
N GLY A 61 3.43 -4.41 19.22
CA GLY A 61 3.41 -5.71 19.90
C GLY A 61 3.40 -6.85 18.91
N SER A 62 2.41 -6.89 18.01
CA SER A 62 2.24 -7.99 17.05
C SER A 62 3.05 -7.82 15.75
N GLY A 63 3.45 -6.59 15.40
CA GLY A 63 4.01 -6.29 14.09
C GLY A 63 2.96 -6.31 12.97
N SER A 64 1.67 -6.34 13.33
CA SER A 64 0.57 -6.14 12.39
C SER A 64 0.51 -4.68 11.94
N TYR A 65 0.06 -4.47 10.71
CA TYR A 65 -0.08 -3.13 10.14
C TYR A 65 -1.22 -3.11 9.14
N GLY A 66 -1.80 -1.95 8.92
CA GLY A 66 -2.92 -1.85 8.00
C GLY A 66 -3.58 -0.49 7.98
N CYS A 67 -4.54 -0.31 7.09
CA CYS A 67 -5.36 0.88 7.01
C CYS A 67 -6.84 0.51 6.95
N SER A 68 -7.69 1.34 7.56
CA SER A 68 -9.14 1.21 7.58
C SER A 68 -9.78 2.53 7.15
N GLY A 69 -10.96 2.45 6.53
CA GLY A 69 -11.72 3.62 6.09
C GLY A 69 -12.22 3.48 4.65
N PRO A 70 -12.59 4.60 3.99
CA PRO A 70 -12.98 4.60 2.59
C PRO A 70 -11.73 4.42 1.71
N LEU A 71 -11.28 3.18 1.51
CA LEU A 71 -10.09 2.88 0.72
C LEU A 71 -10.40 3.09 -0.78
N PRO A 72 -9.86 4.14 -1.43
CA PRO A 72 -10.18 4.42 -2.81
C PRO A 72 -9.73 3.28 -3.73
N ALA A 73 -10.54 2.96 -4.74
CA ALA A 73 -10.23 1.93 -5.74
C ALA A 73 -9.81 0.57 -5.17
N ALA A 74 -10.22 0.25 -3.94
CA ALA A 74 -9.91 -1.02 -3.30
C ALA A 74 -10.67 -2.18 -3.96
N PRO A 75 -10.02 -3.34 -4.15
CA PRO A 75 -10.66 -4.52 -4.74
C PRO A 75 -11.93 -4.90 -3.97
N GLY A 76 -13.03 -5.10 -4.69
CA GLY A 76 -14.31 -5.49 -4.09
C GLY A 76 -14.89 -4.47 -3.10
N GLY A 77 -14.48 -3.19 -3.19
CA GLY A 77 -14.95 -2.14 -2.30
C GLY A 77 -14.46 -2.28 -0.85
N ALA A 78 -13.36 -3.01 -0.64
CA ALA A 78 -12.78 -3.26 0.68
C ALA A 78 -12.56 -1.96 1.47
N ASN A 79 -12.88 -2.00 2.76
CA ASN A 79 -12.68 -0.88 3.70
C ASN A 79 -11.54 -1.15 4.71
N LEU A 80 -10.82 -2.25 4.52
CA LEU A 80 -9.72 -2.68 5.35
C LEU A 80 -8.62 -3.31 4.48
N VAL A 81 -7.37 -2.97 4.76
CA VAL A 81 -6.19 -3.71 4.29
C VAL A 81 -5.27 -3.98 5.47
N THR A 82 -4.81 -5.22 5.61
CA THR A 82 -3.93 -5.61 6.71
C THR A 82 -2.80 -6.51 6.23
N GLY A 83 -1.65 -6.37 6.84
CA GLY A 83 -0.55 -7.32 6.81
C GLY A 83 -0.02 -7.58 8.21
N ASN A 84 0.89 -8.54 8.32
CA ASN A 84 1.67 -8.75 9.52
C ASN A 84 3.14 -8.99 9.18
N ALA A 85 4.01 -8.87 10.17
CA ALA A 85 5.46 -8.94 9.97
C ALA A 85 5.95 -10.27 9.33
N GLY A 86 5.19 -11.36 9.42
CA GLY A 86 5.56 -12.67 8.88
C GLY A 86 4.67 -13.22 7.77
N GLY A 87 3.68 -12.45 7.32
CA GLY A 87 2.56 -12.94 6.51
C GLY A 87 2.25 -12.07 5.30
N GLY A 88 1.31 -12.55 4.49
CA GLY A 88 0.80 -11.82 3.33
C GLY A 88 -0.04 -10.62 3.72
N VAL A 89 -0.29 -9.76 2.73
CA VAL A 89 -1.17 -8.60 2.83
C VAL A 89 -2.47 -8.88 2.11
N GLY A 90 -3.60 -8.42 2.66
CA GLY A 90 -4.90 -8.66 2.06
C GLY A 90 -5.88 -7.52 2.29
N PHE A 91 -6.75 -7.31 1.30
CA PHE A 91 -7.92 -6.44 1.38
C PHE A 91 -9.12 -7.24 1.87
N ALA A 92 -9.95 -6.62 2.70
CA ALA A 92 -11.16 -7.23 3.25
C ALA A 92 -12.24 -6.17 3.52
N ASN A 93 -13.46 -6.65 3.72
CA ASN A 93 -14.55 -5.85 4.26
C ASN A 93 -14.71 -6.21 5.75
N ALA A 94 -14.66 -5.20 6.61
CA ALA A 94 -14.84 -5.35 8.04
C ALA A 94 -15.92 -4.39 8.55
N ALA A 95 -16.74 -4.86 9.50
CA ALA A 95 -17.75 -4.02 10.13
C ALA A 95 -17.16 -2.93 11.02
N GLN A 96 -15.90 -3.10 11.46
CA GLN A 96 -15.19 -2.21 12.37
C GLN A 96 -13.72 -2.06 11.92
N PRO A 97 -13.04 -0.94 12.26
CA PRO A 97 -11.62 -0.77 11.98
C PRO A 97 -10.73 -1.77 12.73
N MET A 98 -9.53 -2.02 12.20
CA MET A 98 -8.55 -3.01 12.70
C MET A 98 -8.22 -2.90 14.20
N TYR A 99 -8.30 -1.69 14.76
CA TYR A 99 -8.01 -1.41 16.18
C TYR A 99 -9.08 -0.50 16.81
N GLY A 100 -10.31 -0.55 16.28
CA GLY A 100 -11.36 0.39 16.66
C GLY A 100 -11.15 1.79 16.10
N ILE A 101 -12.05 2.70 16.47
CA ILE A 101 -12.00 4.08 16.00
C ILE A 101 -10.89 4.82 16.75
N VAL A 102 -9.93 5.35 16.01
CA VAL A 102 -8.94 6.27 16.54
C VAL A 102 -9.35 7.68 16.15
N GLU A 103 -9.90 8.42 17.10
CA GLU A 103 -10.30 9.81 16.87
C GLU A 103 -9.07 10.70 16.69
N ASN A 104 -9.16 11.63 15.72
CA ASN A 104 -8.13 12.64 15.47
C ASN A 104 -6.73 12.09 15.21
N ALA A 105 -6.63 10.95 14.49
CA ALA A 105 -5.34 10.40 14.07
C ALA A 105 -4.50 11.48 13.36
N PRO A 106 -3.28 11.77 13.83
CA PRO A 106 -2.45 12.84 13.26
C PRO A 106 -2.15 12.56 11.80
N ALA A 107 -2.23 13.59 10.96
CA ALA A 107 -1.93 13.47 9.54
C ALA A 107 -0.43 13.21 9.35
N LEU A 108 -0.09 12.18 8.57
CA LEU A 108 1.28 11.97 8.15
C LEU A 108 1.64 12.99 7.08
N ALA A 109 2.72 13.72 7.27
CA ALA A 109 3.17 14.72 6.31
C ALA A 109 3.44 14.05 4.93
N PRO A 110 3.05 14.69 3.81
CA PRO A 110 3.41 14.20 2.49
C PRO A 110 4.92 13.95 2.33
N HIS A 111 5.26 12.91 1.60
CA HIS A 111 6.63 12.43 1.39
C HIS A 111 7.36 12.06 2.68
N SER A 112 6.64 11.56 3.69
CA SER A 112 7.25 11.05 4.91
C SER A 112 6.81 9.62 5.20
N ARG A 113 7.61 8.92 6.00
CA ARG A 113 7.33 7.55 6.43
C ARG A 113 7.36 7.38 7.93
N LEU A 114 6.56 6.45 8.40
CA LEU A 114 6.55 5.93 9.75
C LEU A 114 6.99 4.46 9.70
N SER A 115 8.00 4.13 10.50
CA SER A 115 8.63 2.81 10.45
C SER A 115 8.62 2.14 11.81
N PHE A 116 8.37 0.84 11.81
CA PHE A 116 8.54 -0.03 12.96
C PHE A 116 9.11 -1.38 12.53
N LYS A 117 10.31 -1.72 13.04
CA LYS A 117 11.06 -2.91 12.65
C LYS A 117 11.23 -2.97 11.12
N THR A 118 10.65 -3.98 10.46
CA THR A 118 10.73 -4.23 9.02
C THR A 118 9.59 -3.58 8.24
N VAL A 119 8.58 -3.04 8.93
CA VAL A 119 7.42 -2.41 8.32
C VAL A 119 7.66 -0.91 8.20
N SER A 120 7.45 -0.36 7.02
CA SER A 120 7.42 1.08 6.77
C SER A 120 6.15 1.45 6.02
N CYS A 121 5.41 2.41 6.56
CA CYS A 121 4.24 2.99 5.93
C CYS A 121 4.51 4.46 5.64
N GLY A 122 4.06 4.97 4.50
CA GLY A 122 4.26 6.36 4.14
C GLY A 122 3.21 6.83 3.16
N THR A 123 3.16 8.15 2.99
CA THR A 123 2.36 8.78 1.94
C THR A 123 3.24 9.72 1.14
N ASP A 124 3.05 9.74 -0.18
CA ASP A 124 3.64 10.74 -1.07
C ASP A 124 2.69 11.95 -1.29
N GLY A 125 1.60 12.04 -0.52
CA GLY A 125 0.55 13.04 -0.66
C GLY A 125 -0.54 12.67 -1.68
N PHE A 126 -0.37 11.61 -2.45
CA PHE A 126 -1.36 11.10 -3.40
C PHE A 126 -1.78 9.65 -3.10
N ALA A 127 -0.80 8.81 -2.81
CA ALA A 127 -0.96 7.42 -2.42
C ALA A 127 -0.44 7.21 -1.00
N THR A 128 -0.98 6.19 -0.34
CA THR A 128 -0.48 5.67 0.94
C THR A 128 -0.05 4.24 0.74
N SER A 129 1.15 3.90 1.19
CA SER A 129 1.72 2.59 0.93
C SER A 129 2.40 2.06 2.18
N CYS A 130 2.32 0.76 2.40
CA CYS A 130 3.05 0.06 3.45
C CYS A 130 3.83 -1.10 2.84
N ILE A 131 5.09 -1.26 3.26
CA ILE A 131 5.95 -2.36 2.84
C ILE A 131 6.57 -3.02 4.06
N ASN A 132 6.63 -4.35 4.03
CA ASN A 132 7.40 -5.16 4.94
C ASN A 132 8.67 -5.65 4.24
N THR A 133 9.84 -5.15 4.66
CA THR A 133 11.11 -5.53 4.04
C THR A 133 11.54 -6.95 4.35
N PHE A 134 10.89 -7.63 5.30
CA PHE A 134 11.20 -9.02 5.65
C PHE A 134 10.84 -10.00 4.52
N ASN A 135 9.65 -9.84 3.92
CA ASN A 135 9.11 -10.72 2.89
C ASN A 135 8.74 -9.97 1.60
N GLN A 136 9.08 -8.68 1.51
CA GLN A 136 8.80 -7.80 0.38
C GLN A 136 7.31 -7.65 0.06
N SER A 137 6.43 -8.02 1.00
CA SER A 137 4.99 -7.82 0.84
C SER A 137 4.58 -6.41 1.22
N GLY A 138 3.44 -5.97 0.69
CA GLY A 138 2.94 -4.64 0.96
C GLY A 138 1.59 -4.36 0.33
N PHE A 139 1.19 -3.10 0.45
CA PHE A 139 0.04 -2.57 -0.26
C PHE A 139 0.26 -1.12 -0.67
N VAL A 140 -0.52 -0.71 -1.66
CA VAL A 140 -0.70 0.67 -2.10
C VAL A 140 -2.18 1.00 -2.06
N ILE A 141 -2.51 2.16 -1.52
CA ILE A 141 -3.84 2.76 -1.52
C ILE A 141 -3.75 4.05 -2.31
N SER A 142 -4.49 4.16 -3.42
CA SER A 142 -4.51 5.38 -4.23
C SER A 142 -5.85 5.59 -4.94
N PRO A 143 -6.22 6.83 -5.29
CA PRO A 143 -7.38 7.13 -6.12
C PRO A 143 -7.41 6.41 -7.47
N THR A 144 -6.23 6.11 -8.04
CA THR A 144 -6.09 5.48 -9.36
C THR A 144 -6.05 3.95 -9.32
N GLY A 145 -5.93 3.36 -8.14
CA GLY A 145 -5.84 1.91 -7.98
C GLY A 145 -5.21 1.52 -6.65
N SER A 146 -5.82 0.56 -5.97
CA SER A 146 -5.30 0.00 -4.72
C SER A 146 -5.05 -1.49 -4.87
N TYR A 147 -3.92 -1.97 -4.37
CA TYR A 147 -3.47 -3.34 -4.57
C TYR A 147 -2.52 -3.80 -3.47
N ALA A 148 -2.41 -5.12 -3.29
CA ALA A 148 -1.49 -5.77 -2.39
C ALA A 148 -0.53 -6.64 -3.21
N PHE A 149 0.68 -6.85 -2.70
CA PHE A 149 1.74 -7.63 -3.33
C PHE A 149 2.54 -8.40 -2.27
#